data_AF-A0A8T2UPY8-F1
#
_entry.id   AF-A0A8T2UPY8-F1
#
_cell.length_a   1.000
_cell.length_b   1.000
_cell.length_c   1.000
_cell.angle_alpha   90.00
_cell.angle_beta   90.00
_cell.angle_gamma   90.00
#
_symmetry.space_group_name_H-M   'P 1'
#
loop_
_entity.id
_entity.type
_entity.pdbx_description
1 polymer ?
#
loop_
_entity_poly.entity_id
_entity_poly.type
_entity_poly.pdbx_seq_one_letter_code
_entity_poly.pdbx_strand_id
1 'polypeptide(L)'
;MIVSFFYLCYDCIARNSNIRELFSPSGCFFEVTIIVGAPPFKKAAMASKSKTSKQNTTTNASLSSPATLTGAVHYSLKKISPRKTDNKSIHEWLESMKESSPPRSRRCLRSDTSATLEPETPDTQYKAWKARHPSALDNFDRIFEVADAKQIFVFLDYDGTLSPIVEDPERAFMSDEMRNVVKEVATFFVTAIITGRRREKVYEFVQLPELYYAGSHGMDIMGPLPQTSNGVKTYGTKTLDGTGNEVVLFQPANDITCIMDEVYRLLEEKARKISGARIEHNKFCVSVHFRCVKEENWLHLAEEVNSVIKSYPNLYATQGRKVLEIRPSILWNKGRALEFLIRTLGFANRNGVFPIYIGDDQTDEDAFKVVARRRHGLSILVSDSVKETHASHSLQDPNEVLKFLQHLVKWRKMSVRS
;
A
#
# COMPACT_ATOMS: atom_id res chain seq x y z
N MET A 1 -14.26 -37.57 -11.94
CA MET A 1 -13.89 -38.03 -13.30
C MET A 1 -15.00 -37.58 -14.23
N ILE A 2 -14.87 -36.67 -15.18
CA ILE A 2 -13.75 -36.22 -16.00
C ILE A 2 -13.81 -34.69 -16.11
N VAL A 3 -12.64 -34.11 -16.19
CA VAL A 3 -12.34 -32.69 -16.38
C VAL A 3 -12.38 -32.39 -17.87
N SER A 4 -13.06 -31.32 -18.28
CA SER A 4 -12.87 -30.70 -19.60
C SER A 4 -12.82 -29.19 -19.44
N PHE A 5 -11.59 -28.68 -19.40
CA PHE A 5 -11.24 -27.28 -19.63
C PHE A 5 -11.62 -26.90 -21.07
N PHE A 6 -12.22 -25.72 -21.26
CA PHE A 6 -12.10 -25.02 -22.54
C PHE A 6 -11.48 -23.65 -22.29
N TYR A 7 -10.19 -23.57 -22.63
CA TYR A 7 -9.54 -22.36 -23.09
C TYR A 7 -10.32 -21.83 -24.31
N LEU A 8 -10.79 -20.59 -24.25
CA LEU A 8 -11.14 -19.85 -25.46
C LEU A 8 -10.07 -18.81 -25.73
N CYS A 9 -9.17 -19.22 -26.61
CA CYS A 9 -8.18 -18.41 -27.30
C CYS A 9 -8.87 -17.40 -28.23
N TYR A 10 -8.12 -16.36 -28.54
CA TYR A 10 -8.45 -15.09 -29.21
C TYR A 10 -9.04 -15.14 -30.65
N ASP A 11 -9.51 -16.30 -31.14
CA ASP A 11 -9.87 -16.49 -32.56
C ASP A 11 -11.38 -16.44 -32.89
N CYS A 12 -12.26 -16.16 -31.92
CA CYS A 12 -13.72 -16.10 -32.18
C CYS A 12 -14.25 -14.71 -32.56
N ILE A 13 -13.41 -13.67 -32.64
CA ILE A 13 -13.80 -12.30 -33.01
C ILE A 13 -13.66 -12.03 -34.52
N ALA A 14 -13.14 -12.97 -35.31
CA ALA A 14 -12.90 -12.79 -36.74
C ALA A 14 -14.02 -13.28 -37.69
N ARG A 15 -15.21 -13.66 -37.19
CA ARG A 15 -16.33 -14.11 -38.04
C ARG A 15 -17.69 -13.60 -37.56
N ASN A 16 -17.86 -12.28 -37.55
CA ASN A 16 -19.19 -11.69 -37.70
C ASN A 16 -19.08 -10.38 -38.48
N SER A 17 -19.22 -10.52 -39.79
CA SER A 17 -19.34 -9.44 -40.75
C SER A 17 -20.67 -8.71 -40.54
N ASN A 18 -20.69 -7.70 -39.67
CA ASN A 18 -21.66 -6.58 -39.68
C ASN A 18 -21.35 -5.48 -38.63
N ILE A 19 -20.09 -5.05 -38.50
CA ILE A 19 -19.75 -3.77 -37.86
C ILE A 19 -18.77 -3.04 -38.77
N ARG A 20 -19.32 -2.19 -39.65
CA ARG A 20 -18.55 -1.22 -40.42
C ARG A 20 -18.28 0.01 -39.55
N GLU A 21 -17.01 0.39 -39.52
CA GLU A 21 -16.43 1.72 -39.30
C GLU A 21 -17.33 2.84 -38.76
N LEU A 22 -17.05 3.27 -37.53
CA LEU A 22 -17.18 4.65 -37.09
C LEU A 22 -15.97 5.00 -36.21
N PHE A 23 -14.83 5.27 -36.86
CA PHE A 23 -13.72 5.99 -36.24
C PHE A 23 -13.84 7.47 -36.61
N SER A 24 -13.98 8.34 -35.60
CA SER A 24 -13.75 9.79 -35.72
C SER A 24 -12.60 10.17 -34.78
N PRO A 25 -11.63 10.99 -35.20
CA PRO A 25 -10.52 11.43 -34.36
C PRO A 25 -10.99 12.62 -33.52
N SER A 26 -11.77 12.38 -32.48
CA SER A 26 -12.03 13.36 -31.42
C SER A 26 -12.67 12.63 -30.24
N GLY A 27 -11.99 12.64 -29.09
CA GLY A 27 -12.35 11.86 -27.92
C GLY A 27 -13.75 12.19 -27.38
N CYS A 28 -14.64 11.19 -27.45
CA CYS A 28 -15.86 11.07 -26.66
C CYS A 28 -16.23 9.57 -26.62
N PHE A 29 -16.26 8.97 -25.42
CA PHE A 29 -16.71 7.58 -25.25
C PHE A 29 -18.25 7.57 -25.13
N PHE A 30 -18.92 6.78 -25.98
CA PHE A 30 -20.32 6.43 -25.80
C PHE A 30 -20.43 5.12 -24.99
N GLU A 31 -21.33 5.12 -24.01
CA GLU A 31 -21.67 3.98 -23.16
C GLU A 31 -22.61 3.04 -23.93
N VAL A 32 -22.19 1.78 -24.17
CA VAL A 32 -23.06 0.76 -24.78
C VAL A 32 -23.68 -0.08 -23.67
N THR A 33 -24.94 0.21 -23.34
CA THR A 33 -25.74 -0.60 -22.40
C THR A 33 -26.36 -1.77 -23.15
N ILE A 34 -25.90 -2.99 -22.89
CA ILE A 34 -26.56 -4.22 -23.36
C ILE A 34 -27.68 -4.55 -22.37
N ILE A 35 -28.94 -4.29 -22.74
CA ILE A 35 -30.12 -4.70 -21.96
C ILE A 35 -30.51 -6.11 -22.41
N VAL A 36 -30.27 -7.12 -21.57
CA VAL A 36 -30.84 -8.46 -21.75
C VAL A 36 -32.24 -8.46 -21.13
N GLY A 37 -33.27 -8.33 -21.98
CA GLY A 37 -34.67 -8.37 -21.55
C GLY A 37 -35.13 -9.79 -21.22
N ALA A 38 -35.63 -10.00 -19.99
CA ALA A 38 -36.39 -11.19 -19.60
C ALA A 38 -37.89 -10.97 -19.91
N PRO A 39 -38.65 -12.01 -20.34
CA PRO A 39 -40.04 -11.87 -20.75
C PRO A 39 -41.00 -11.73 -19.55
N PRO A 40 -42.19 -11.10 -19.72
CA PRO A 40 -43.08 -10.77 -18.61
C PRO A 40 -43.99 -11.94 -18.23
N PHE A 41 -44.04 -12.29 -16.94
CA PHE A 41 -45.08 -13.17 -16.39
C PHE A 41 -46.18 -12.35 -15.70
N LYS A 42 -47.41 -12.56 -16.16
CA LYS A 42 -48.66 -11.92 -15.72
C LYS A 42 -49.01 -12.29 -14.27
N LYS A 43 -49.41 -11.31 -13.45
CA LYS A 43 -50.18 -11.54 -12.21
C LYS A 43 -51.67 -11.33 -12.47
N ALA A 44 -52.48 -12.33 -12.15
CA ALA A 44 -53.92 -12.26 -12.11
C ALA A 44 -54.38 -11.54 -10.83
N ALA A 45 -55.44 -10.75 -10.98
CA ALA A 45 -56.09 -9.98 -9.93
C ALA A 45 -57.10 -10.84 -9.14
N MET A 46 -57.26 -10.54 -7.85
CA MET A 46 -58.56 -10.67 -7.17
C MET A 46 -58.75 -9.48 -6.23
N ALA A 47 -59.94 -8.91 -6.36
CA ALA A 47 -60.41 -7.71 -5.69
C ALA A 47 -61.19 -8.06 -4.41
N SER A 48 -61.16 -7.17 -3.43
CA SER A 48 -62.33 -6.91 -2.59
C SER A 48 -62.37 -5.44 -2.17
N LYS A 49 -63.60 -4.93 -2.09
CA LYS A 49 -64.00 -3.53 -2.06
C LYS A 49 -64.12 -3.03 -0.62
N SER A 50 -63.84 -1.75 -0.39
CA SER A 50 -64.76 -0.88 0.37
C SER A 50 -64.63 0.58 -0.11
N LYS A 51 -65.79 1.25 -0.22
CA LYS A 51 -65.99 2.64 -0.65
C LYS A 51 -66.42 3.47 0.56
N THR A 52 -65.90 4.69 0.69
CA THR A 52 -66.62 5.95 1.02
C THR A 52 -65.61 7.12 0.98
N SER A 53 -65.67 8.02 -0.01
CA SER A 53 -66.34 9.34 0.01
C SER A 53 -65.53 10.49 0.65
N LYS A 54 -64.75 11.21 -0.17
CA LYS A 54 -64.83 12.65 -0.53
C LYS A 54 -64.49 13.68 0.57
N GLN A 55 -63.41 14.45 0.37
CA GLN A 55 -63.48 15.87 -0.04
C GLN A 55 -62.07 16.45 -0.29
N ASN A 56 -61.97 17.31 -1.31
CA ASN A 56 -60.80 18.10 -1.69
C ASN A 56 -60.54 19.22 -0.69
N THR A 57 -59.27 19.55 -0.44
CA THR A 57 -58.77 20.93 -0.44
C THR A 57 -57.25 20.93 -0.58
N THR A 58 -56.80 21.68 -1.57
CA THR A 58 -55.41 22.01 -1.90
C THR A 58 -54.79 22.88 -0.80
N THR A 59 -53.53 22.60 -0.43
CA THR A 59 -52.47 23.61 -0.21
C THR A 59 -51.13 22.92 0.01
N ASN A 60 -50.12 23.41 -0.74
CA ASN A 60 -48.76 22.92 -0.79
C ASN A 60 -47.96 23.26 0.48
N ALA A 61 -47.25 22.27 1.04
CA ALA A 61 -45.96 22.43 1.71
C ALA A 61 -45.38 21.04 2.03
N SER A 62 -44.65 20.45 1.10
CA SER A 62 -43.96 19.17 1.29
C SER A 62 -42.65 19.37 2.06
N LEU A 63 -42.62 18.83 3.28
CA LEU A 63 -41.40 18.41 3.99
C LEU A 63 -40.60 17.46 3.08
N SER A 64 -39.36 17.83 2.76
CA SER A 64 -38.41 16.92 2.12
C SER A 64 -37.65 16.13 3.20
N SER A 65 -37.91 14.83 3.23
CA SER A 65 -37.13 13.82 3.97
C SER A 65 -35.66 13.81 3.55
N PRO A 66 -34.70 13.42 4.42
CA PRO A 66 -33.28 13.39 4.07
C PRO A 66 -33.02 12.27 3.06
N ALA A 67 -32.41 12.63 1.94
CA ALA A 67 -32.01 11.70 0.89
C ALA A 67 -30.92 10.74 1.41
N THR A 68 -31.23 9.45 1.35
CA THR A 68 -30.26 8.36 1.56
C THR A 68 -29.25 8.37 0.42
N LEU A 69 -28.06 8.94 0.66
CA LEU A 69 -26.93 8.90 -0.26
C LEU A 69 -26.31 7.49 -0.28
N THR A 70 -26.89 6.60 -1.09
CA THR A 70 -26.29 5.32 -1.48
C THR A 70 -25.27 5.54 -2.61
N GLY A 71 -24.21 6.29 -2.33
CA GLY A 71 -23.11 6.49 -3.28
C GLY A 71 -22.17 5.29 -3.31
N ALA A 72 -22.24 4.47 -4.36
CA ALA A 72 -21.19 3.50 -4.67
C ALA A 72 -19.92 4.26 -5.10
N VAL A 73 -18.88 4.24 -4.27
CA VAL A 73 -17.60 4.89 -4.59
C VAL A 73 -16.72 3.89 -5.36
N HIS A 74 -16.73 3.98 -6.69
CA HIS A 74 -15.74 3.33 -7.54
C HIS A 74 -14.33 3.85 -7.21
N TYR A 75 -13.38 2.96 -6.90
CA TYR A 75 -11.95 3.29 -7.03
C TYR A 75 -11.67 3.36 -8.53
N SER A 76 -11.84 4.54 -9.12
CA SER A 76 -11.22 4.81 -10.41
C SER A 76 -9.73 4.92 -10.16
N LEU A 77 -9.00 3.84 -10.36
CA LEU A 77 -7.56 3.87 -10.44
C LEU A 77 -7.23 4.73 -11.65
N LYS A 78 -6.99 6.02 -11.42
CA LYS A 78 -6.48 6.88 -12.46
C LYS A 78 -5.11 6.33 -12.83
N LYS A 79 -5.01 5.73 -14.02
CA LYS A 79 -3.73 5.56 -14.70
C LYS A 79 -3.12 6.94 -14.74
N ILE A 80 -1.95 7.08 -14.13
CA ILE A 80 -1.21 8.32 -14.24
C ILE A 80 -0.80 8.33 -15.72
N SER A 81 -1.26 9.32 -16.51
CA SER A 81 -0.53 9.69 -17.74
C SER A 81 0.91 9.73 -17.31
N PRO A 82 1.84 8.94 -17.93
CA PRO A 82 3.17 8.76 -17.40
C PRO A 82 3.58 10.12 -16.89
N ARG A 83 3.79 10.25 -15.56
CA ARG A 83 4.53 11.43 -15.07
C ARG A 83 5.60 11.52 -16.11
N LYS A 84 5.74 12.66 -16.81
CA LYS A 84 6.96 12.94 -17.57
C LYS A 84 7.99 12.36 -16.66
N THR A 85 8.54 11.20 -17.03
CA THR A 85 9.63 10.67 -16.24
C THR A 85 10.48 11.90 -16.21
N ASP A 86 10.86 12.38 -15.02
CA ASP A 86 12.03 13.23 -14.98
C ASP A 86 12.97 12.45 -15.90
N ASN A 87 13.21 13.02 -17.09
CA ASN A 87 13.79 12.29 -18.19
C ASN A 87 15.25 12.34 -17.85
N LYS A 88 15.53 11.77 -16.67
CA LYS A 88 16.76 11.82 -15.94
C LYS A 88 17.66 11.14 -16.92
N SER A 89 18.65 11.88 -17.37
CA SER A 89 19.72 11.27 -18.12
C SER A 89 20.16 10.01 -17.35
N ILE A 90 20.60 8.98 -18.06
CA ILE A 90 21.12 7.77 -17.39
C ILE A 90 22.19 8.16 -16.36
N HIS A 91 22.90 9.28 -16.60
CA HIS A 91 23.77 9.96 -15.65
C HIS A 91 23.09 10.43 -14.36
N GLU A 92 21.98 11.16 -14.40
CA GLU A 92 21.23 11.54 -13.20
C GLU A 92 20.72 10.33 -12.42
N TRP A 93 20.37 9.24 -13.11
CA TRP A 93 19.99 8.00 -12.46
C TRP A 93 21.18 7.32 -11.77
N LEU A 94 22.34 7.30 -12.43
CA LEU A 94 23.59 6.79 -11.85
C LEU A 94 24.03 7.60 -10.63
N GLU A 95 23.95 8.93 -10.69
CA GLU A 95 24.26 9.79 -9.53
C GLU A 95 23.29 9.51 -8.38
N SER A 96 22.00 9.33 -8.67
CA SER A 96 21.06 8.90 -7.65
C SER A 96 21.44 7.53 -7.07
N MET A 97 21.83 6.54 -7.89
CA MET A 97 22.29 5.22 -7.42
C MET A 97 23.48 5.34 -6.46
N LYS A 98 24.42 6.24 -6.74
CA LYS A 98 25.55 6.57 -5.86
C LYS A 98 25.11 7.22 -4.55
N GLU A 99 24.18 8.16 -4.60
CA GLU A 99 23.64 8.85 -3.41
C GLU A 99 22.88 7.91 -2.46
N SER A 100 22.19 6.89 -2.98
CA SER A 100 21.44 5.91 -2.18
C SER A 100 22.29 4.80 -1.57
N SER A 101 23.60 4.79 -1.85
CA SER A 101 24.55 3.91 -1.16
C SER A 101 24.89 4.50 0.20
N PRO A 102 25.00 3.68 1.28
CA PRO A 102 25.38 4.22 2.58
C PRO A 102 26.69 5.00 2.43
N PRO A 103 26.85 6.14 3.13
CA PRO A 103 28.08 6.89 3.03
C PRO A 103 29.22 5.96 3.40
N ARG A 104 30.18 5.76 2.49
CA ARG A 104 31.56 5.47 2.90
C ARG A 104 31.83 6.46 4.02
N SER A 105 32.22 5.97 5.20
CA SER A 105 32.79 6.76 6.28
C SER A 105 33.59 7.92 5.66
N ARG A 106 32.98 9.11 5.60
CA ARG A 106 33.60 10.29 5.00
C ARG A 106 34.58 10.79 6.05
N ARG A 107 35.75 10.15 6.10
CA ARG A 107 36.93 10.82 6.61
C ARG A 107 37.19 11.97 5.64
N CYS A 108 36.96 13.15 6.18
CA CYS A 108 37.06 14.49 5.63
C CYS A 108 38.11 14.67 4.52
N LEU A 109 37.79 15.45 3.48
CA LEU A 109 38.64 16.49 2.90
C LEU A 109 37.93 17.07 1.66
N ARG A 110 37.41 18.29 1.80
CA ARG A 110 37.46 19.33 0.77
C ARG A 110 37.24 20.68 1.44
N SER A 111 38.30 21.48 1.47
CA SER A 111 38.21 22.91 1.61
C SER A 111 37.48 23.45 0.39
N ASP A 112 36.55 24.38 0.58
CA ASP A 112 36.75 25.76 0.14
C ASP A 112 35.63 26.67 0.68
N THR A 113 36.04 27.89 0.96
CA THR A 113 35.42 28.95 1.77
C THR A 113 34.20 29.64 1.16
N SER A 114 33.15 29.90 1.95
CA SER A 114 32.74 31.26 2.40
C SER A 114 31.34 31.28 3.04
N ALA A 115 31.17 32.20 4.00
CA ALA A 115 29.97 32.60 4.75
C ALA A 115 29.61 31.80 6.04
N THR A 116 29.99 32.42 7.15
CA THR A 116 29.56 32.31 8.56
C THR A 116 28.18 31.67 8.84
N LEU A 117 28.23 30.45 9.39
CA LEU A 117 27.45 29.92 10.52
C LEU A 117 28.35 28.86 11.15
N GLU A 118 28.49 28.81 12.48
CA GLU A 118 29.25 27.73 13.11
C GLU A 118 28.67 26.38 12.67
N PRO A 119 29.48 25.41 12.19
CA PRO A 119 28.95 24.13 11.75
C PRO A 119 28.30 23.43 12.94
N GLU A 120 26.97 23.29 12.92
CA GLU A 120 26.26 22.60 13.98
C GLU A 120 26.78 21.18 14.12
N THR A 121 27.23 20.82 15.32
CA THR A 121 27.74 19.48 15.59
C THR A 121 26.64 18.42 15.31
N PRO A 122 27.00 17.20 14.89
CA PRO A 122 26.04 16.13 14.66
C PRO A 122 25.09 15.89 15.85
N ASP A 123 25.59 16.06 17.08
CA ASP A 123 24.81 15.96 18.31
C ASP A 123 23.77 17.07 18.45
N THR A 124 24.10 18.30 18.06
CA THR A 124 23.16 19.43 18.06
C THR A 124 22.03 19.19 17.07
N GLN A 125 22.35 18.75 15.86
CA GLN A 125 21.36 18.44 14.83
C GLN A 125 20.45 17.29 15.23
N TYR A 126 21.00 16.22 15.82
CA TYR A 126 20.22 15.10 16.32
C TYR A 126 19.28 15.51 17.46
N LYS A 127 19.74 16.35 18.41
CA LYS A 127 18.88 16.89 19.48
C LYS A 127 17.75 17.75 18.92
N ALA A 128 18.05 18.66 17.98
CA ALA A 128 17.03 19.48 17.32
C ALA A 128 16.02 18.64 16.52
N TRP A 129 16.49 17.54 15.92
CA TRP A 129 15.63 16.59 15.23
C TRP A 129 14.73 15.81 16.21
N LYS A 130 15.27 15.29 17.31
CA LYS A 130 14.50 14.63 18.38
C LYS A 130 13.48 15.56 19.05
N ALA A 131 13.73 16.87 19.10
CA ALA A 131 12.74 17.83 19.58
C ALA A 131 11.51 17.94 18.64
N ARG A 132 11.71 17.78 17.32
CA ARG A 132 10.63 17.77 16.33
C ARG A 132 9.95 16.40 16.20
N HIS A 133 10.71 15.33 16.41
CA HIS A 133 10.27 13.94 16.32
C HIS A 133 10.63 13.20 17.61
N PRO A 134 9.92 13.47 18.72
CA PRO A 134 10.24 12.90 20.02
C PRO A 134 10.05 11.38 20.03
N SER A 135 10.69 10.72 21.00
CA SER A 135 10.55 9.29 21.22
C SER A 135 9.09 8.93 21.48
N ALA A 136 8.54 7.98 20.71
CA ALA A 136 7.19 7.47 20.93
C ALA A 136 7.08 6.67 22.24
N LEU A 137 8.19 6.08 22.71
CA LEU A 137 8.26 5.42 24.02
C LEU A 137 8.21 6.42 25.17
N ASP A 138 8.97 7.51 25.07
CA ASP A 138 9.04 8.52 26.14
C ASP A 138 7.74 9.33 26.24
N ASN A 139 7.00 9.44 25.12
CA ASN A 139 5.73 10.17 25.04
C ASN A 139 4.51 9.26 25.06
N PHE A 140 4.69 7.98 25.41
CA PHE A 140 3.64 6.96 25.28
C PHE A 140 2.33 7.36 25.99
N ASP A 141 2.38 7.75 27.26
CA ASP A 141 1.18 8.08 28.04
C ASP A 141 0.39 9.24 27.41
N ARG A 142 1.09 10.32 27.03
CA ARG A 142 0.49 11.49 26.36
C ARG A 142 -0.14 11.14 25.02
N ILE A 143 0.49 10.25 24.24
CA ILE A 143 -0.06 9.79 22.96
C ILE A 143 -1.38 9.07 23.19
N PHE A 144 -1.42 8.16 24.18
CA PHE A 144 -2.57 7.29 24.40
C PHE A 144 -3.70 7.92 25.23
N GLU A 145 -3.46 9.03 25.94
CA GLU A 145 -4.53 9.92 26.44
C GLU A 145 -5.44 10.42 25.31
N VAL A 146 -4.86 10.74 24.14
CA VAL A 146 -5.62 11.24 22.97
C VAL A 146 -6.24 10.11 22.15
N ALA A 147 -5.68 8.90 22.25
CA ALA A 147 -6.18 7.70 21.59
C ALA A 147 -7.34 7.05 22.35
N ASP A 148 -7.59 7.46 23.59
CA ASP A 148 -8.64 6.89 24.42
C ASP A 148 -10.03 7.03 23.77
N ALA A 149 -10.87 6.01 23.97
CA ALA A 149 -12.17 5.81 23.33
C ALA A 149 -12.19 5.73 21.77
N LYS A 150 -11.04 5.73 21.08
CA LYS A 150 -10.97 5.54 19.61
C LYS A 150 -10.69 4.10 19.23
N GLN A 151 -11.14 3.72 18.03
CA GLN A 151 -10.73 2.48 17.38
C GLN A 151 -9.30 2.63 16.87
N ILE A 152 -8.37 1.90 17.49
CA ILE A 152 -6.97 1.89 17.07
C ILE A 152 -6.76 0.89 15.92
N PHE A 153 -5.98 1.33 14.93
CA PHE A 153 -5.47 0.50 13.84
C PHE A 153 -3.96 0.54 13.88
N VAL A 154 -3.29 -0.60 13.80
CA VAL A 154 -1.83 -0.70 13.83
C VAL A 154 -1.33 -1.13 12.46
N PHE A 155 -0.60 -0.25 11.79
CA PHE A 155 0.03 -0.51 10.50
C PHE A 155 1.54 -0.58 10.71
N LEU A 156 2.15 -1.64 10.21
CA LEU A 156 3.55 -1.95 10.44
C LEU A 156 4.23 -2.16 9.10
N ASP A 157 5.33 -1.47 8.85
CA ASP A 157 6.28 -1.92 7.85
C ASP A 157 7.04 -3.17 8.33
N TYR A 158 7.75 -3.86 7.44
CA TYR A 158 8.44 -5.10 7.75
C TYR A 158 9.96 -4.93 7.93
N ASP A 159 10.68 -4.63 6.85
CA ASP A 159 12.14 -4.55 6.83
C ASP A 159 12.61 -3.28 7.53
N GLY A 160 13.57 -3.36 8.45
CA GLY A 160 14.01 -2.20 9.24
C GLY A 160 13.04 -1.76 10.34
N THR A 161 11.84 -2.36 10.40
CA THR A 161 10.81 -2.07 11.41
C THR A 161 10.53 -3.27 12.32
N LEU A 162 9.99 -4.37 11.78
CA LEU A 162 9.73 -5.61 12.53
C LEU A 162 10.89 -6.61 12.44
N SER A 163 11.70 -6.51 11.39
CA SER A 163 12.91 -7.29 11.19
C SER A 163 14.10 -6.36 10.99
N PRO A 164 15.31 -6.67 11.50
CA PRO A 164 16.50 -5.89 11.21
C PRO A 164 16.83 -5.88 9.71
N ILE A 165 17.46 -4.79 9.25
CA ILE A 165 17.99 -4.72 7.88
C ILE A 165 19.18 -5.68 7.77
N VAL A 166 19.07 -6.66 6.87
CA VAL A 166 20.12 -7.66 6.61
C VAL A 166 20.67 -7.54 5.18
N GLU A 167 21.80 -8.20 4.91
CA GLU A 167 22.39 -8.22 3.56
C GLU A 167 21.62 -9.12 2.60
N ASP A 168 21.15 -10.28 3.08
CA ASP A 168 20.35 -11.21 2.29
C ASP A 168 18.87 -11.06 2.65
N PRO A 169 18.02 -10.50 1.76
CA PRO A 169 16.61 -10.27 2.03
C PRO A 169 15.84 -11.56 2.39
N GLU A 170 16.33 -12.73 1.98
CA GLU A 170 15.75 -14.02 2.29
C GLU A 170 15.90 -14.43 3.77
N ARG A 171 16.74 -13.71 4.53
CA ARG A 171 17.05 -13.98 5.94
C ARG A 171 16.57 -12.87 6.88
N ALA A 172 15.76 -11.94 6.39
CA ALA A 172 15.17 -10.86 7.18
C ALA A 172 14.01 -11.39 8.04
N PHE A 173 14.29 -12.31 8.96
CA PHE A 173 13.29 -12.83 9.87
C PHE A 173 13.05 -11.86 11.03
N MET A 174 11.80 -11.78 11.51
CA MET A 174 11.53 -11.18 12.82
C MET A 174 11.86 -12.19 13.92
N SER A 175 12.19 -11.69 15.11
CA SER A 175 12.38 -12.57 16.28
C SER A 175 11.05 -13.19 16.71
N ASP A 176 11.12 -14.33 17.41
CA ASP A 176 9.92 -14.95 18.02
C ASP A 176 9.25 -14.02 19.02
N GLU A 177 10.03 -13.22 19.75
CA GLU A 177 9.52 -12.20 20.66
C GLU A 177 8.71 -11.12 19.92
N MET A 178 9.22 -10.62 18.78
CA MET A 178 8.50 -9.68 17.92
C MET A 178 7.21 -10.31 17.37
N ARG A 179 7.28 -11.55 16.88
CA ARG A 179 6.09 -12.27 16.38
C ARG A 179 5.03 -12.40 17.46
N ASN A 180 5.44 -12.78 18.68
CA ASN A 180 4.52 -12.94 19.81
C ASN A 180 3.87 -11.61 20.20
N VAL A 181 4.62 -10.50 20.24
CA VAL A 181 3.99 -9.21 20.55
C VAL A 181 3.04 -8.74 19.45
N VAL A 182 3.40 -8.92 18.17
CA VAL A 182 2.52 -8.54 17.05
C VAL A 182 1.22 -9.35 17.09
N LYS A 183 1.33 -10.64 17.42
CA LYS A 183 0.19 -11.52 17.68
C LYS A 183 -0.70 -10.97 18.79
N GLU A 184 -0.12 -10.61 19.93
CA GLU A 184 -0.88 -10.02 21.05
C GLU A 184 -1.53 -8.69 20.66
N VAL A 185 -0.83 -7.80 19.94
CA VAL A 185 -1.38 -6.55 19.42
C VAL A 185 -2.62 -6.84 18.55
N ALA A 186 -2.56 -7.84 17.67
CA ALA A 186 -3.67 -8.23 16.80
C ALA A 186 -4.91 -8.77 17.55
N THR A 187 -4.77 -9.24 18.79
CA THR A 187 -5.93 -9.63 19.62
C THR A 187 -6.76 -8.43 20.07
N PHE A 188 -6.14 -7.25 20.16
CA PHE A 188 -6.78 -6.04 20.68
C PHE A 188 -7.11 -5.02 19.60
N PHE A 189 -6.32 -5.01 18.52
CA PHE A 189 -6.35 -3.99 17.49
C PHE A 189 -6.38 -4.64 16.12
N VAL A 190 -7.00 -3.96 15.15
CA VAL A 190 -6.83 -4.36 13.75
C VAL A 190 -5.39 -4.04 13.36
N THR A 191 -4.66 -5.08 12.95
CA THR A 191 -3.25 -4.98 12.63
C THR A 191 -2.99 -5.38 11.18
N ALA A 192 -2.17 -4.59 10.49
CA ALA A 192 -1.80 -4.82 9.11
C ALA A 192 -0.30 -4.63 8.90
N ILE A 193 0.33 -5.53 8.14
CA ILE A 193 1.70 -5.34 7.63
C ILE A 193 1.62 -4.77 6.23
N ILE A 194 2.26 -3.63 5.98
CA ILE A 194 2.35 -2.99 4.66
C ILE A 194 3.82 -2.96 4.24
N THR A 195 4.18 -3.72 3.21
CA THR A 195 5.58 -3.95 2.83
C THR A 195 5.79 -3.87 1.31
N GLY A 196 7.03 -3.56 0.91
CA GLY A 196 7.49 -3.69 -0.48
C GLY A 196 7.58 -5.15 -0.95
N ARG A 197 7.76 -6.09 -0.02
CA ARG A 197 7.89 -7.52 -0.32
C ARG A 197 6.63 -8.13 -0.93
N ARG A 198 6.80 -9.25 -1.63
CA ARG A 198 5.71 -10.12 -2.02
C ARG A 198 4.89 -10.55 -0.78
N ARG A 199 3.57 -10.47 -0.90
CA ARG A 199 2.63 -10.77 0.19
C ARG A 199 2.79 -12.18 0.72
N GLU A 200 2.92 -13.17 -0.16
CA GLU A 200 3.10 -14.57 0.24
C GLU A 200 4.42 -14.77 1.00
N LYS A 201 5.50 -14.09 0.58
CA LYS A 201 6.82 -14.18 1.21
C LYS A 201 6.83 -13.61 2.63
N VAL A 202 6.26 -12.42 2.82
CA VAL A 202 6.16 -11.84 4.18
C VAL A 202 5.24 -12.67 5.07
N TYR A 203 4.19 -13.29 4.52
CA TYR A 203 3.34 -14.22 5.26
C TYR A 203 4.12 -15.46 5.72
N GLU A 204 4.95 -16.06 4.87
CA GLU A 204 5.83 -17.18 5.25
C GLU A 204 6.76 -16.82 6.42
N PHE A 205 7.21 -15.56 6.48
CA PHE A 205 8.06 -15.09 7.56
C PHE A 205 7.27 -14.80 8.84
N VAL A 206 6.05 -14.26 8.75
CA VAL A 206 5.27 -13.77 9.91
C VAL A 206 4.29 -14.82 10.46
N GLN A 207 3.68 -15.64 9.62
CA GLN A 207 2.82 -16.77 9.98
C GLN A 207 1.70 -16.44 11.00
N LEU A 208 1.13 -15.24 10.90
CA LEU A 208 -0.01 -14.80 11.72
C LEU A 208 -1.24 -14.60 10.83
N PRO A 209 -2.18 -15.55 10.74
CA PRO A 209 -3.36 -15.47 9.87
C PRO A 209 -4.36 -14.37 10.28
N GLU A 210 -4.29 -13.89 11.52
CA GLU A 210 -5.16 -12.82 12.04
C GLU A 210 -4.80 -11.42 11.51
N LEU A 211 -3.67 -11.26 10.83
CA LEU A 211 -3.22 -9.98 10.28
C LEU A 211 -3.73 -9.73 8.87
N TYR A 212 -3.84 -8.45 8.51
CA TYR A 212 -3.89 -8.04 7.10
C TYR A 212 -2.47 -7.91 6.55
N TYR A 213 -2.25 -8.38 5.33
CA TYR A 213 -0.97 -8.30 4.63
C TYR A 213 -1.15 -7.53 3.33
N ALA A 214 -0.42 -6.43 3.20
CA ALA A 214 -0.39 -5.57 2.03
C ALA A 214 1.02 -5.58 1.44
N GLY A 215 1.29 -6.57 0.57
CA GLY A 215 2.57 -6.70 -0.13
C GLY A 215 2.65 -5.86 -1.40
N SER A 216 3.81 -5.87 -2.05
CA SER A 216 4.08 -5.13 -3.29
C SER A 216 3.78 -3.63 -3.14
N HIS A 217 4.28 -3.01 -2.06
CA HIS A 217 3.98 -1.61 -1.71
C HIS A 217 2.48 -1.34 -1.51
N GLY A 218 1.76 -2.38 -1.08
CA GLY A 218 0.33 -2.37 -0.83
C GLY A 218 -0.57 -2.65 -2.02
N MET A 219 -0.04 -3.10 -3.17
CA MET A 219 -0.82 -3.51 -4.35
C MET A 219 -1.32 -4.97 -4.27
N ASP A 220 -0.89 -5.75 -3.30
CA ASP A 220 -1.44 -7.09 -3.03
C ASP A 220 -1.91 -7.15 -1.59
N ILE A 221 -3.20 -6.97 -1.35
CA ILE A 221 -3.78 -6.93 0.00
C ILE A 221 -4.62 -8.19 0.23
N MET A 222 -4.31 -8.93 1.30
CA MET A 222 -5.14 -10.03 1.80
C MET A 222 -5.32 -9.90 3.31
N GLY A 223 -6.47 -10.27 3.84
CA GLY A 223 -6.65 -10.39 5.28
C GLY A 223 -7.96 -11.09 5.66
N PRO A 224 -8.20 -11.27 6.97
CA PRO A 224 -9.41 -11.93 7.45
C PRO A 224 -10.67 -11.19 7.00
N LEU A 225 -11.79 -11.90 6.94
CA LEU A 225 -13.08 -11.27 6.71
C LEU A 225 -13.36 -10.22 7.81
N PRO A 226 -13.79 -9.00 7.45
CA PRO A 226 -14.20 -8.02 8.44
C PRO A 226 -15.39 -8.55 9.23
N GLN A 227 -15.30 -8.56 10.56
CA GLN A 227 -16.40 -9.04 11.43
C GLN A 227 -17.62 -8.09 11.51
N THR A 228 -17.80 -7.17 10.56
CA THR A 228 -18.89 -6.19 10.64
C THR A 228 -20.23 -6.82 10.30
N SER A 229 -21.10 -6.91 11.30
CA SER A 229 -22.50 -7.36 11.28
C SER A 229 -23.49 -6.44 10.53
N ASN A 230 -23.03 -5.28 10.02
CA ASN A 230 -23.92 -4.21 9.56
C ASN A 230 -23.82 -3.88 8.05
N GLY A 231 -23.74 -4.89 7.19
CA GLY A 231 -23.95 -4.69 5.74
C GLY A 231 -22.95 -3.75 5.05
N VAL A 232 -21.76 -3.53 5.65
CA VAL A 232 -20.68 -2.77 5.01
C VAL A 232 -20.22 -3.56 3.79
N LYS A 233 -20.31 -2.95 2.60
CA LYS A 233 -19.76 -3.54 1.37
C LYS A 233 -18.28 -3.82 1.59
N THR A 234 -17.92 -5.09 1.67
CA THR A 234 -16.53 -5.53 1.66
C THR A 234 -15.94 -5.20 0.29
N TYR A 235 -14.96 -4.30 0.27
CA TYR A 235 -14.20 -4.01 -0.94
C TYR A 235 -13.11 -5.07 -1.09
N GLY A 236 -13.19 -5.85 -2.17
CA GLY A 236 -12.28 -6.97 -2.45
C GLY A 236 -13.07 -8.22 -2.85
N THR A 237 -12.36 -9.19 -3.40
CA THR A 237 -12.91 -10.49 -3.78
C THR A 237 -12.80 -11.44 -2.60
N LYS A 238 -13.92 -12.05 -2.19
CA LYS A 238 -13.88 -13.14 -1.22
C LYS A 238 -13.22 -14.35 -1.87
N THR A 239 -12.25 -14.94 -1.20
CA THR A 239 -11.53 -16.13 -1.66
C THR A 239 -11.13 -16.99 -0.47
N LEU A 240 -10.47 -18.12 -0.73
CA LEU A 240 -9.91 -19.00 0.30
C LEU A 240 -8.40 -18.80 0.38
N ASP A 241 -7.86 -18.78 1.59
CA ASP A 241 -6.40 -18.84 1.78
C ASP A 241 -5.86 -20.26 1.50
N GLY A 242 -4.53 -20.43 1.61
CA GLY A 242 -3.88 -21.72 1.41
C GLY A 242 -4.26 -22.82 2.42
N THR A 243 -5.01 -22.46 3.47
CA THR A 243 -5.52 -23.36 4.50
C THR A 243 -7.04 -23.55 4.45
N GLY A 244 -7.72 -22.92 3.49
CA GLY A 244 -9.17 -23.03 3.29
C GLY A 244 -10.02 -22.04 4.09
N ASN A 245 -9.45 -21.02 4.73
CA ASN A 245 -10.21 -19.99 5.43
C ASN A 245 -10.70 -18.91 4.46
N GLU A 246 -11.89 -18.37 4.70
CA GLU A 246 -12.38 -17.23 3.93
C GLU A 246 -11.58 -15.96 4.23
N VAL A 247 -11.08 -15.33 3.17
CA VAL A 247 -10.29 -14.09 3.21
C VAL A 247 -10.79 -13.09 2.18
N VAL A 248 -10.46 -11.81 2.39
CA VAL A 248 -10.68 -10.76 1.39
C VAL A 248 -9.37 -10.50 0.65
N LEU A 249 -9.40 -10.59 -0.68
CA LEU A 249 -8.29 -10.25 -1.56
C LEU A 249 -8.58 -8.94 -2.32
N PHE A 250 -7.61 -8.04 -2.37
CA PHE A 250 -7.69 -6.81 -3.14
C PHE A 250 -6.38 -6.52 -3.87
N GLN A 251 -6.47 -6.42 -5.19
CA GLN A 251 -5.34 -6.24 -6.10
C GLN A 251 -5.68 -5.18 -7.15
N PRO A 252 -5.39 -3.89 -6.88
CA PRO A 252 -5.74 -2.80 -7.78
C PRO A 252 -5.06 -2.92 -9.15
N ALA A 253 -3.91 -3.60 -9.22
CA ALA A 253 -3.10 -3.72 -10.42
C ALA A 253 -3.21 -5.11 -11.09
N ASN A 254 -4.26 -5.89 -10.81
CA ASN A 254 -4.30 -7.31 -11.24
C ASN A 254 -4.17 -7.51 -12.76
N ASP A 255 -4.59 -6.52 -13.56
CA ASP A 255 -4.49 -6.50 -15.02
C ASP A 255 -3.06 -6.43 -15.55
N ILE A 256 -2.08 -6.01 -14.74
CA ILE A 256 -0.68 -5.86 -15.15
C ILE A 256 0.21 -7.07 -14.82
N THR A 257 -0.30 -8.07 -14.10
CA THR A 257 0.49 -9.22 -13.61
C THR A 257 1.27 -9.93 -14.72
N CYS A 258 0.63 -10.20 -15.86
CA CYS A 258 1.32 -10.84 -17.00
C CYS A 258 2.47 -10.01 -17.56
N ILE A 259 2.32 -8.67 -17.56
CA ILE A 259 3.38 -7.74 -17.99
C ILE A 259 4.54 -7.77 -16.97
N MET A 260 4.24 -7.86 -15.67
CA MET A 260 5.27 -7.98 -14.63
C MET A 260 6.06 -9.28 -14.76
N ASP A 261 5.40 -10.41 -15.03
CA ASP A 261 6.05 -11.71 -15.28
C ASP A 261 6.95 -11.68 -16.53
N GLU A 262 6.55 -10.95 -17.57
CA GLU A 262 7.36 -10.75 -18.78
C GLU A 262 8.58 -9.88 -18.48
N VAL A 263 8.39 -8.73 -17.83
CA VAL A 263 9.48 -7.81 -17.45
C VAL A 263 10.47 -8.48 -16.52
N TYR A 264 10.01 -9.29 -15.58
CA TYR A 264 10.87 -10.11 -14.73
C TYR A 264 11.80 -11.01 -15.56
N ARG A 265 11.25 -11.78 -16.50
CA ARG A 265 12.03 -12.70 -17.35
C ARG A 265 13.08 -11.96 -18.19
N LEU A 266 12.70 -10.82 -18.78
CA LEU A 266 13.62 -9.99 -19.56
C LEU A 266 14.75 -9.41 -18.70
N LEU A 267 14.44 -8.89 -17.52
CA LEU A 267 15.43 -8.36 -16.60
C LEU A 267 16.34 -9.46 -16.05
N GLU A 268 15.80 -10.64 -15.76
CA GLU A 268 16.57 -11.81 -15.30
C GLU A 268 17.57 -12.27 -16.37
N GLU A 269 17.17 -12.32 -17.63
CA GLU A 269 18.06 -12.67 -18.74
C GLU A 269 19.21 -11.66 -18.90
N LYS A 270 18.89 -10.36 -18.85
CA LYS A 270 19.89 -9.28 -18.96
C LYS A 270 20.83 -9.26 -17.76
N ALA A 271 20.29 -9.35 -16.55
CA ALA A 271 21.06 -9.33 -15.31
C ALA A 271 22.00 -10.52 -15.16
N ARG A 272 21.71 -11.68 -15.77
CA ARG A 272 22.58 -12.87 -15.74
C ARG A 272 24.00 -12.58 -16.25
N LYS A 273 24.15 -11.58 -17.12
CA LYS A 273 25.44 -11.16 -17.69
C LYS A 273 26.22 -10.22 -16.76
N ILE A 274 25.60 -9.73 -15.68
CA ILE A 274 26.15 -8.74 -14.77
C ILE A 274 26.39 -9.39 -13.40
N SER A 275 27.65 -9.69 -13.10
CA SER A 275 28.03 -10.34 -11.85
C SER A 275 27.57 -9.52 -10.63
N GLY A 276 26.87 -10.19 -9.71
CA GLY A 276 26.35 -9.61 -8.46
C GLY A 276 24.95 -9.00 -8.57
N ALA A 277 24.37 -8.88 -9.77
CA ALA A 277 23.00 -8.42 -9.94
C ALA A 277 22.01 -9.54 -9.56
N ARG A 278 20.95 -9.20 -8.81
CA ARG A 278 19.87 -10.14 -8.48
C ARG A 278 18.53 -9.53 -8.84
N ILE A 279 17.66 -10.30 -9.47
CA ILE A 279 16.29 -9.90 -9.81
C ILE A 279 15.32 -10.61 -8.87
N GLU A 280 14.35 -9.88 -8.34
CA GLU A 280 13.32 -10.40 -7.45
C GLU A 280 11.93 -10.06 -7.99
N HIS A 281 11.04 -11.06 -8.08
CA HIS A 281 9.66 -10.88 -8.52
C HIS A 281 8.70 -10.75 -7.33
N ASN A 282 8.28 -9.51 -7.09
CA ASN A 282 7.33 -9.15 -6.04
C ASN A 282 5.91 -8.95 -6.58
N LYS A 283 5.51 -9.69 -7.64
CA LYS A 283 4.15 -9.71 -8.25
C LYS A 283 3.72 -8.41 -8.93
N PHE A 284 3.63 -7.32 -8.18
CA PHE A 284 3.38 -5.97 -8.70
C PHE A 284 4.61 -5.08 -8.62
N CYS A 285 5.79 -5.66 -8.39
CA CYS A 285 7.07 -4.97 -8.41
C CYS A 285 8.16 -5.95 -8.88
N VAL A 286 9.09 -5.49 -9.72
CA VAL A 286 10.34 -6.22 -10.00
C VAL A 286 11.48 -5.43 -9.40
N SER A 287 12.26 -6.06 -8.51
CA SER A 287 13.37 -5.42 -7.83
C SER A 287 14.70 -5.89 -8.41
N VAL A 288 15.52 -4.96 -8.86
CA VAL A 288 16.87 -5.18 -9.39
C VAL A 288 17.86 -4.76 -8.32
N HIS A 289 18.39 -5.72 -7.59
CA HIS A 289 19.38 -5.50 -6.53
C HIS A 289 20.76 -5.35 -7.13
N PHE A 290 21.44 -4.25 -6.81
CA PHE A 290 22.78 -3.95 -7.32
C PHE A 290 23.82 -3.80 -6.22
N ARG A 291 23.48 -4.20 -4.99
CA ARG A 291 24.38 -4.12 -3.82
C ARG A 291 25.70 -4.85 -4.01
N CYS A 292 25.66 -6.01 -4.65
CA CYS A 292 26.83 -6.86 -4.91
C CYS A 292 27.43 -6.64 -6.30
N VAL A 293 26.90 -5.68 -7.07
CA VAL A 293 27.44 -5.33 -8.40
C VAL A 293 28.59 -4.35 -8.20
N LYS A 294 29.72 -4.59 -8.87
CA LYS A 294 30.84 -3.65 -8.90
C LYS A 294 30.40 -2.30 -9.47
N GLU A 295 30.85 -1.21 -8.87
CA GLU A 295 30.42 0.16 -9.24
C GLU A 295 30.66 0.48 -10.74
N GLU A 296 31.75 -0.03 -11.31
CA GLU A 296 32.07 0.06 -12.75
C GLU A 296 30.97 -0.50 -13.67
N ASN A 297 30.15 -1.43 -13.17
CA ASN A 297 29.06 -2.07 -13.92
C ASN A 297 27.68 -1.46 -13.62
N TRP A 298 27.57 -0.46 -12.73
CA TRP A 298 26.27 0.15 -12.39
C TRP A 298 25.65 0.87 -13.57
N LEU A 299 26.46 1.59 -14.36
CA LEU A 299 25.99 2.27 -15.56
C LEU A 299 25.40 1.26 -16.56
N HIS A 300 26.14 0.18 -16.82
CA HIS A 300 25.69 -0.87 -17.73
C HIS A 300 24.39 -1.54 -17.23
N LEU A 301 24.27 -1.82 -15.93
CA LEU A 301 23.03 -2.35 -15.35
C LEU A 301 21.87 -1.37 -15.52
N ALA A 302 22.08 -0.08 -15.26
CA ALA A 302 21.06 0.94 -15.45
C ALA A 302 20.63 1.02 -16.92
N GLU A 303 21.55 0.95 -17.88
CA GLU A 303 21.23 0.90 -19.31
C GLU A 303 20.36 -0.31 -19.67
N GLU A 304 20.70 -1.49 -19.18
CA GLU A 304 19.92 -2.72 -19.40
C GLU A 304 18.51 -2.60 -18.83
N VAL A 305 18.36 -2.10 -17.59
CA VAL A 305 17.04 -1.89 -16.97
C VAL A 305 16.22 -0.85 -17.74
N ASN A 306 16.83 0.28 -18.11
CA ASN A 306 16.17 1.32 -18.89
C ASN A 306 15.73 0.82 -20.27
N SER A 307 16.53 -0.05 -20.90
CA SER A 307 16.18 -0.64 -22.20
C SER A 307 14.89 -1.47 -22.14
N VAL A 308 14.66 -2.17 -21.02
CA VAL A 308 13.42 -2.92 -20.80
C VAL A 308 12.27 -1.94 -20.55
N ILE A 309 12.42 -1.01 -19.61
CA ILE A 309 11.33 -0.10 -19.19
C ILE A 309 10.83 0.77 -20.36
N LYS A 310 11.69 1.18 -21.29
CA LYS A 310 11.29 1.95 -22.49
C LYS A 310 10.23 1.26 -23.34
N SER A 311 10.18 -0.07 -23.32
CA SER A 311 9.18 -0.86 -24.05
C SER A 311 7.83 -0.95 -23.33
N TYR A 312 7.75 -0.54 -22.05
CA TYR A 312 6.56 -0.66 -21.19
C TYR A 312 6.17 0.71 -20.60
N PRO A 313 5.43 1.55 -21.34
CA PRO A 313 5.09 2.92 -20.91
C PRO A 313 4.16 2.99 -19.68
N ASN A 314 3.55 1.87 -19.31
CA ASN A 314 2.73 1.70 -18.10
C ASN A 314 3.55 1.31 -16.87
N LEU A 315 4.88 1.24 -16.97
CA LEU A 315 5.79 0.97 -15.86
C LEU A 315 6.74 2.16 -15.65
N TYR A 316 7.30 2.25 -14.45
CA TYR A 316 8.37 3.19 -14.12
C TYR A 316 9.35 2.56 -13.13
N ALA A 317 10.61 3.00 -13.17
CA ALA A 317 11.59 2.66 -12.14
C ALA A 317 11.56 3.70 -11.01
N THR A 318 11.65 3.19 -9.80
CA THR A 318 11.98 3.92 -8.59
C THR A 318 13.29 3.38 -8.03
N GLN A 319 13.88 4.12 -7.10
CA GLN A 319 15.15 3.75 -6.52
C GLN A 319 15.02 3.66 -5.00
N GLY A 320 15.49 2.54 -4.46
CA GLY A 320 15.66 2.32 -3.02
C GLY A 320 17.14 2.21 -2.64
N ARG A 321 17.42 1.70 -1.43
CA ARG A 321 18.79 1.51 -0.93
C ARG A 321 19.51 0.37 -1.68
N LYS A 322 20.26 0.71 -2.72
CA LYS A 322 20.97 -0.24 -3.62
C LYS A 322 20.06 -1.23 -4.36
N VAL A 323 18.86 -0.75 -4.72
CA VAL A 323 17.86 -1.50 -5.49
C VAL A 323 17.12 -0.56 -6.45
N LEU A 324 16.82 -1.04 -7.66
CA LEU A 324 15.90 -0.39 -8.59
C LEU A 324 14.58 -1.15 -8.57
N GLU A 325 13.46 -0.46 -8.40
CA GLU A 325 12.15 -1.08 -8.27
C GLU A 325 11.25 -0.65 -9.43
N ILE A 326 10.93 -1.59 -10.31
CA ILE A 326 10.06 -1.41 -11.46
C ILE A 326 8.62 -1.65 -11.01
N ARG A 327 7.77 -0.63 -11.15
CA ARG A 327 6.41 -0.61 -10.61
C ARG A 327 5.39 -0.19 -11.68
N PRO A 328 4.12 -0.65 -11.58
CA PRO A 328 3.00 -0.15 -12.37
C PRO A 328 2.75 1.35 -12.16
N SER A 329 2.58 2.11 -13.25
CA SER A 329 2.26 3.55 -13.29
C SER A 329 0.81 3.85 -12.86
N ILE A 330 0.46 3.41 -11.65
CA ILE A 330 -0.83 3.65 -11.00
C ILE A 330 -0.65 4.55 -9.78
N LEU A 331 -1.69 5.31 -9.43
CA LEU A 331 -1.68 6.17 -8.24
C LEU A 331 -1.92 5.34 -6.96
N TRP A 332 -0.97 4.47 -6.63
CA TRP A 332 -1.01 3.58 -5.47
C TRP A 332 0.33 3.58 -4.72
N ASN A 333 0.27 3.56 -3.39
CA ASN A 333 1.41 3.51 -2.48
C ASN A 333 0.97 2.99 -1.10
N LYS A 334 1.90 2.86 -0.15
CA LYS A 334 1.61 2.39 1.22
C LYS A 334 0.54 3.25 1.91
N GLY A 335 0.55 4.57 1.68
CA GLY A 335 -0.49 5.48 2.18
C GLY A 335 -1.89 5.18 1.62
N ARG A 336 -2.01 4.89 0.32
CA ARG A 336 -3.28 4.46 -0.28
C ARG A 336 -3.75 3.11 0.24
N ALA A 337 -2.83 2.18 0.49
CA ALA A 337 -3.16 0.89 1.11
C ALA A 337 -3.71 1.07 2.54
N LEU A 338 -3.11 1.95 3.34
CA LEU A 338 -3.64 2.33 4.66
C LEU A 338 -5.04 2.94 4.56
N GLU A 339 -5.25 3.92 3.66
CA GLU A 339 -6.58 4.52 3.47
C GLU A 339 -7.62 3.48 3.05
N PHE A 340 -7.22 2.58 2.14
CA PHE A 340 -8.07 1.50 1.67
C PHE A 340 -8.48 0.59 2.82
N LEU A 341 -7.53 0.12 3.64
CA LEU A 341 -7.82 -0.77 4.78
C LEU A 341 -8.77 -0.11 5.79
N ILE A 342 -8.51 1.13 6.22
CA ILE A 342 -9.40 1.86 7.14
C ILE A 342 -10.81 1.98 6.55
N ARG A 343 -10.91 2.33 5.26
CA ARG A 343 -12.19 2.53 4.58
C ARG A 343 -12.98 1.23 4.45
N THR A 344 -12.32 0.16 4.01
CA THR A 344 -12.92 -1.16 3.76
C THR A 344 -13.44 -1.81 5.03
N LEU A 345 -12.83 -1.50 6.17
CA LEU A 345 -13.26 -1.99 7.48
C LEU A 345 -14.42 -1.18 8.10
N GLY A 346 -14.98 -0.22 7.36
CA GLY A 346 -16.16 0.56 7.78
C GLY A 346 -15.82 1.84 8.56
N PHE A 347 -14.56 2.26 8.54
CA PHE A 347 -14.05 3.38 9.35
C PHE A 347 -13.72 4.63 8.52
N ALA A 348 -14.20 4.69 7.27
CA ALA A 348 -13.94 5.75 6.30
C ALA A 348 -14.17 7.19 6.82
N ASN A 349 -15.28 7.39 7.53
CA ASN A 349 -15.81 8.72 7.92
C ASN A 349 -15.92 8.88 9.45
N ARG A 350 -15.16 8.12 10.24
CA ARG A 350 -15.26 8.15 11.70
C ARG A 350 -14.13 8.97 12.31
N ASN A 351 -14.47 10.02 13.05
CA ASN A 351 -13.54 10.73 13.94
C ASN A 351 -13.02 9.84 15.09
N GLY A 352 -13.62 8.66 15.28
CA GLY A 352 -13.24 7.68 16.29
C GLY A 352 -12.20 6.66 15.82
N VAL A 353 -11.28 7.03 14.93
CA VAL A 353 -10.20 6.15 14.43
C VAL A 353 -8.86 6.75 14.77
N PHE A 354 -7.96 5.94 15.32
CA PHE A 354 -6.60 6.31 15.67
C PHE A 354 -5.61 5.39 14.93
N PRO A 355 -5.17 5.75 13.71
CA PRO A 355 -4.18 4.95 12.99
C PRO A 355 -2.79 5.18 13.57
N ILE A 356 -2.10 4.09 13.89
CA ILE A 356 -0.68 4.04 14.22
C ILE A 356 0.03 3.46 12.99
N TYR A 357 1.03 4.15 12.47
CA TYR A 357 1.90 3.63 11.42
C TYR A 357 3.35 3.68 11.88
N ILE A 358 4.07 2.57 11.75
CA ILE A 358 5.50 2.45 12.10
C ILE A 358 6.28 1.99 10.86
N GLY A 359 7.33 2.73 10.47
CA GLY A 359 8.15 2.42 9.29
C GLY A 359 9.54 3.06 9.30
N ASP A 360 10.48 2.58 8.48
CA ASP A 360 11.90 3.03 8.48
C ASP A 360 12.32 3.79 7.21
N ASP A 361 11.57 3.63 6.12
CA ASP A 361 12.02 3.97 4.77
C ASP A 361 11.26 5.14 4.12
N GLN A 362 11.72 5.52 2.92
CA GLN A 362 11.12 6.62 2.16
C GLN A 362 9.71 6.29 1.66
N THR A 363 9.37 5.01 1.47
CA THR A 363 8.05 4.60 1.00
C THR A 363 6.99 4.72 2.09
N ASP A 364 7.41 4.65 3.36
CA ASP A 364 6.56 4.88 4.52
C ASP A 364 6.13 6.35 4.68
N GLU A 365 6.87 7.29 4.12
CA GLU A 365 6.51 8.73 4.11
C GLU A 365 5.14 8.99 3.48
N ASP A 366 4.74 8.17 2.50
CA ASP A 366 3.41 8.26 1.92
C ASP A 366 2.31 7.90 2.94
N ALA A 367 2.57 6.93 3.82
CA ALA A 367 1.66 6.58 4.90
C ALA A 367 1.69 7.62 6.03
N PHE A 368 2.86 8.13 6.40
CA PHE A 368 2.99 9.20 7.39
C PHE A 368 2.19 10.46 6.98
N LYS A 369 2.25 10.86 5.71
CA LYS A 369 1.45 11.98 5.18
C LYS A 369 -0.06 11.74 5.32
N VAL A 370 -0.52 10.51 5.10
CA VAL A 370 -1.94 10.16 5.28
C VAL A 370 -2.33 10.22 6.75
N VAL A 371 -1.50 9.69 7.63
CA VAL A 371 -1.71 9.71 9.08
C VAL A 371 -1.73 11.16 9.60
N ALA A 372 -0.78 11.99 9.19
CA ALA A 372 -0.70 13.41 9.60
C ALA A 372 -1.91 14.25 9.15
N ARG A 373 -2.52 13.92 8.00
CA ARG A 373 -3.76 14.56 7.54
C ARG A 373 -4.97 14.18 8.40
N ARG A 374 -4.90 13.07 9.13
CA ARG A 374 -5.91 12.70 10.13
C ARG A 374 -5.55 13.38 11.45
N ARG A 375 -6.47 14.17 12.01
CA ARG A 375 -6.22 15.00 13.22
C ARG A 375 -5.72 14.24 14.45
N HIS A 376 -5.87 12.91 14.49
CA HIS A 376 -5.54 12.08 15.65
C HIS A 376 -4.92 10.74 15.25
N GLY A 377 -3.86 10.76 14.45
CA GLY A 377 -3.07 9.57 14.13
C GLY A 377 -1.64 9.67 14.67
N LEU A 378 -0.96 8.53 14.76
CA LEU A 378 0.42 8.43 15.21
C LEU A 378 1.27 7.84 14.09
N SER A 379 2.24 8.60 13.59
CA SER A 379 3.24 8.14 12.63
C SER A 379 4.59 8.11 13.32
N ILE A 380 5.27 6.97 13.25
CA ILE A 380 6.54 6.70 13.93
C ILE A 380 7.58 6.31 12.89
N LEU A 381 8.65 7.09 12.78
CA LEU A 381 9.84 6.72 12.00
C LEU A 381 10.78 5.88 12.85
N VAL A 382 11.26 4.75 12.30
CA VAL A 382 12.33 3.94 12.87
C VAL A 382 13.67 4.39 12.26
N SER A 383 14.49 5.07 13.06
CA SER A 383 15.79 5.59 12.61
C SER A 383 16.69 5.94 13.79
N ASP A 384 17.95 5.50 13.72
CA ASP A 384 19.05 5.90 14.61
C ASP A 384 19.70 7.23 14.20
N SER A 385 19.35 7.74 13.03
CA SER A 385 19.98 8.87 12.36
C SER A 385 18.93 9.91 11.92
N VAL A 386 19.39 11.16 11.78
CA VAL A 386 18.55 12.29 11.32
C VAL A 386 18.05 12.02 9.90
N LYS A 387 16.72 12.07 9.72
CA LYS A 387 16.07 11.98 8.41
C LYS A 387 14.95 13.01 8.32
N GLU A 388 14.78 13.62 7.16
CA GLU A 388 13.55 14.38 6.90
C GLU A 388 12.36 13.42 6.86
N THR A 389 11.30 13.75 7.62
CA THR A 389 10.15 12.86 7.75
C THR A 389 8.87 13.62 8.08
N HIS A 390 7.73 13.08 7.65
CA HIS A 390 6.40 13.48 8.10
C HIS A 390 5.92 12.68 9.33
N ALA A 391 6.73 11.76 9.85
CA ALA A 391 6.43 11.08 11.11
C ALA A 391 6.35 12.09 12.26
N SER A 392 5.37 11.94 13.15
CA SER A 392 5.26 12.83 14.32
C SER A 392 6.20 12.42 15.45
N HIS A 393 6.60 11.14 15.51
CA HIS A 393 7.45 10.59 16.54
C HIS A 393 8.53 9.68 15.92
N SER A 394 9.49 9.29 16.74
CA SER A 394 10.56 8.38 16.33
C SER A 394 10.74 7.21 17.32
N LEU A 395 11.30 6.13 16.80
CA LEU A 395 11.96 5.05 17.54
C LEU A 395 13.33 4.81 16.89
N GLN A 396 14.30 4.29 17.64
CA GLN A 396 15.68 4.17 17.15
C GLN A 396 15.87 2.96 16.24
N ASP A 397 15.28 1.83 16.61
CA ASP A 397 15.54 0.54 15.97
C ASP A 397 14.37 -0.45 16.16
N PRO A 398 14.42 -1.64 15.55
CA PRO A 398 13.41 -2.69 15.77
C PRO A 398 13.22 -3.13 17.23
N ASN A 399 14.21 -2.96 18.11
CA ASN A 399 14.06 -3.30 19.52
C ASN A 399 13.19 -2.27 20.26
N GLU A 400 13.30 -0.99 19.91
CA GLU A 400 12.38 0.03 20.41
C GLU A 400 10.96 -0.16 19.86
N VAL A 401 10.81 -0.63 18.61
CA VAL A 401 9.51 -1.04 18.06
C VAL A 401 8.90 -2.16 18.91
N LEU A 402 9.68 -3.20 19.23
CA LEU A 402 9.26 -4.30 20.10
C LEU A 402 8.73 -3.77 21.45
N LYS A 403 9.53 -2.94 22.13
CA LYS A 403 9.15 -2.33 23.43
C LYS A 403 7.88 -1.49 23.31
N PHE A 404 7.74 -0.72 22.24
CA PHE A 404 6.56 0.12 22.01
C PHE A 404 5.29 -0.74 21.86
N LEU A 405 5.37 -1.84 21.09
CA LEU A 405 4.26 -2.77 20.93
C LEU A 405 3.93 -3.50 22.25
N GLN A 406 4.94 -3.84 23.06
CA GLN A 406 4.74 -4.43 24.39
C GLN A 406 4.01 -3.44 25.32
N HIS A 407 4.39 -2.16 25.29
CA HIS A 407 3.72 -1.09 26.05
C HIS A 407 2.27 -0.92 25.58
N LEU A 408 2.02 -0.96 24.27
CA LEU A 408 0.68 -0.90 23.68
C LEU A 408 -0.23 -2.02 24.17
N VAL A 409 0.26 -3.26 24.18
CA VAL A 409 -0.46 -4.42 24.74
C VAL A 409 -0.74 -4.25 26.22
N LYS A 410 0.26 -3.83 27.00
CA LYS A 410 0.12 -3.62 28.45
C LYS A 410 -0.92 -2.55 28.76
N TRP A 411 -0.86 -1.41 28.09
CA TRP A 411 -1.83 -0.31 28.21
C TRP A 411 -3.26 -0.79 27.96
N ARG A 412 -3.46 -1.57 26.88
CA ARG A 412 -4.80 -2.08 26.57
C ARG A 412 -5.32 -3.07 27.60
N LYS A 413 -4.46 -3.98 28.10
CA LYS A 413 -4.82 -4.94 29.16
C LYS A 413 -5.25 -4.24 30.45
N MET A 414 -4.62 -3.11 30.80
CA MET A 414 -5.01 -2.31 31.98
C MET A 414 -6.35 -1.59 31.75
N SER A 415 -6.55 -1.05 30.55
CA SER A 415 -7.78 -0.34 30.17
C SER A 415 -9.02 -1.23 30.08
N VAL A 416 -8.85 -2.53 29.80
CA VAL A 416 -9.96 -3.51 29.75
C VAL A 416 -10.34 -4.03 31.15
N ARG A 417 -9.43 -3.93 32.12
CA ARG A 417 -9.66 -4.38 33.51
C ARG A 417 -10.27 -3.31 34.42
N SER A 418 -10.23 -2.06 33.96
CA SER A 418 -10.81 -0.89 34.63
C SER A 418 -12.20 -0.66 34.06
#